data_AF-A0A8B8ARL0-F1
#
_entry.id   AF-A0A8B8ARL0-F1
#
_cell.length_a   1.000
_cell.length_b   1.000
_cell.length_c   1.000
_cell.angle_alpha   90.00
_cell.angle_beta   90.00
_cell.angle_gamma   90.00
#
_symmetry.space_group_name_H-M   'P 1'
#
loop_
_entity.id
_entity.type
_entity.pdbx_description
1 polymer ?
#
loop_
_entity_poly.entity_id
_entity_poly.type
_entity_poly.pdbx_seq_one_letter_code
_entity_poly.pdbx_strand_id
1 'polypeptide(L)'
;MALNQIFVVSICACVVTAQVPIPKRKLGFIYGDVKGLTPVNIDAFLGPLCPDSKLCYPTLLQLADHYGPEVLTLRMHMFPLPYHRNSFLVAMGAHVVDNMINSSQAVYNWTGSVYDKIESLSNTATKAMSEIQIISKLSDIAGGLGLLKSAFVQKMADPNIDEDARVGWKYTCTRGISGTPMFTVNDVIVSADASWGLEEWRKVIDPLLGDNASPDLGRLHSTGCKIGTTKCEYLPGKIECCTKGEACIPNVGCRC
;
A
#
# COMPACT_ATOMS: atom_id res chain seq x y z
N MET A 1 -0.14 -34.33 68.64
CA MET A 1 -0.96 -33.37 67.88
C MET A 1 -0.04 -32.66 66.90
N ALA A 2 0.06 -33.13 65.66
CA ALA A 2 0.89 -32.48 64.64
C ALA A 2 -0.01 -31.57 63.80
N LEU A 3 0.30 -30.28 63.80
CA LEU A 3 -0.45 -29.23 63.14
C LEU A 3 -0.15 -29.26 61.63
N ASN A 4 -1.14 -29.58 60.80
CA ASN A 4 -1.06 -29.45 59.35
C ASN A 4 -0.95 -27.97 58.98
N GLN A 5 0.21 -27.52 58.52
CA GLN A 5 0.34 -26.21 57.89
C GLN A 5 0.06 -26.35 56.39
N ILE A 6 -1.15 -25.98 55.98
CA ILE A 6 -1.51 -25.81 54.58
C ILE A 6 -0.98 -24.44 54.14
N PHE A 7 0.10 -24.42 53.35
CA PHE A 7 0.54 -23.22 52.65
C PHE A 7 -0.41 -22.95 51.49
N VAL A 8 -1.24 -21.91 51.61
CA VAL A 8 -2.04 -21.39 50.49
C VAL A 8 -1.14 -20.47 49.66
N VAL A 9 -0.68 -20.95 48.51
CA VAL A 9 0.01 -20.13 47.52
C VAL A 9 -1.04 -19.32 46.75
N SER A 10 -1.20 -18.05 47.11
CA SER A 10 -2.00 -17.11 46.30
C SER A 10 -1.25 -16.80 45.01
N ILE A 11 -1.70 -17.42 43.91
CA ILE A 11 -1.27 -17.05 42.55
C ILE A 11 -1.95 -15.72 42.21
N CYS A 12 -1.24 -14.61 42.36
CA CYS A 12 -1.64 -13.34 41.75
C CYS A 12 -1.52 -13.47 40.23
N ALA A 13 -2.62 -13.77 39.56
CA ALA A 13 -2.71 -13.71 38.11
C ALA A 13 -2.67 -12.23 37.68
N CYS A 14 -1.48 -11.73 37.37
CA CYS A 14 -1.34 -10.44 36.68
C CYS A 14 -1.89 -10.60 35.26
N VAL A 15 -3.04 -9.99 34.99
CA VAL A 15 -3.59 -9.90 33.63
C VAL A 15 -2.68 -8.96 32.83
N VAL A 16 -1.80 -9.53 32.01
CA VAL A 16 -1.01 -8.76 31.04
C VAL A 16 -1.91 -8.48 29.85
N THR A 17 -2.28 -7.21 29.64
CA THR A 17 -3.02 -6.78 28.45
C THR A 17 -2.04 -6.49 27.31
N ALA A 18 -1.77 -7.50 26.48
CA ALA A 18 -0.88 -7.38 25.31
C ALA A 18 -1.61 -6.88 24.04
N GLN A 19 -2.56 -5.95 24.17
CA GLN A 19 -3.38 -5.49 23.05
C GLN A 19 -2.60 -4.48 22.17
N VAL A 20 -2.45 -4.79 20.88
CA VAL A 20 -1.98 -3.81 19.89
C VAL A 20 -3.00 -2.67 19.79
N PRO A 21 -2.58 -1.39 19.78
CA PRO A 21 -3.51 -0.27 19.67
C PRO A 21 -4.45 -0.43 18.47
N ILE A 22 -5.75 -0.20 18.70
CA ILE A 22 -6.75 -0.26 17.64
C ILE A 22 -6.74 1.09 16.91
N PRO A 23 -6.36 1.14 15.62
CA PRO A 23 -6.31 2.38 14.86
C PRO A 23 -7.73 2.86 14.53
N LYS A 24 -7.90 4.18 14.32
CA LYS A 24 -9.19 4.78 13.95
C LYS A 24 -9.71 4.37 12.56
N ARG A 25 -8.83 3.81 11.72
CA ARG A 25 -9.10 3.36 10.36
C ARG A 25 -8.15 2.21 9.99
N LYS A 26 -8.45 1.46 8.93
CA LYS A 26 -7.52 0.47 8.38
C LYS A 26 -6.19 1.17 8.06
N LEU A 27 -5.08 0.58 8.54
CA LEU A 27 -3.73 1.09 8.34
C LEU A 27 -3.24 0.82 6.92
N GLY A 28 -2.13 1.46 6.54
CA GLY A 28 -1.52 1.39 5.22
C GLY A 28 -1.96 2.52 4.29
N PHE A 29 -1.18 2.73 3.22
CA PHE A 29 -1.35 3.82 2.27
C PHE A 29 -1.90 3.27 0.95
N ILE A 30 -3.05 3.77 0.51
CA ILE A 30 -3.69 3.30 -0.72
C ILE A 30 -3.11 4.05 -1.93
N TYR A 31 -2.79 3.32 -2.99
CA TYR A 31 -2.37 3.90 -4.26
C TYR A 31 -3.60 4.30 -5.11
N GLY A 32 -3.55 5.48 -5.71
CA GLY A 32 -4.62 5.99 -6.57
C GLY A 32 -5.93 6.33 -5.85
N ASP A 33 -6.97 6.61 -6.64
CA ASP A 33 -8.26 7.11 -6.16
C ASP A 33 -9.30 5.99 -5.99
N VAL A 34 -8.97 4.96 -5.19
CA VAL A 34 -9.91 3.87 -4.89
C VAL A 34 -11.12 4.38 -4.11
N LYS A 35 -12.32 4.15 -4.66
CA LYS A 35 -13.60 4.54 -4.04
C LYS A 35 -14.43 3.30 -3.73
N GLY A 36 -14.33 2.81 -2.50
CA GLY A 36 -15.15 1.71 -2.00
C GLY A 36 -14.44 0.36 -1.99
N LEU A 37 -15.21 -0.71 -2.18
CA LEU A 37 -14.73 -2.09 -2.17
C LEU A 37 -14.27 -2.48 -3.58
N THR A 38 -13.08 -3.08 -3.67
CA THR A 38 -12.55 -3.67 -4.89
C THR A 38 -12.60 -5.21 -4.81
N PRO A 39 -12.83 -5.91 -5.93
CA PRO A 39 -12.73 -7.38 -6.01
C PRO A 39 -11.40 -7.95 -5.48
N VAL A 40 -10.31 -7.23 -5.73
CA VAL A 40 -8.95 -7.65 -5.35
C VAL A 40 -8.31 -6.59 -4.47
N ASN A 41 -7.75 -7.01 -3.34
CA ASN A 41 -6.99 -6.19 -2.41
C ASN A 41 -5.59 -6.78 -2.26
N ILE A 42 -4.58 -6.03 -2.67
CA ILE A 42 -3.19 -6.36 -2.44
C ILE A 42 -2.67 -5.48 -1.32
N ASP A 43 -2.34 -6.10 -0.19
CA ASP A 43 -1.56 -5.45 0.85
C ASP A 43 -0.08 -5.85 0.67
N ALA A 44 0.77 -4.86 0.38
CA ALA A 44 2.20 -5.01 0.18
C ALA A 44 2.95 -4.49 1.41
N PHE A 45 3.66 -5.38 2.10
CA PHE A 45 4.44 -5.09 3.29
C PHE A 45 5.89 -4.85 2.88
N LEU A 46 6.25 -3.58 2.74
CA LEU A 46 7.51 -3.16 2.12
C LEU A 46 8.47 -2.62 3.18
N GLY A 47 9.75 -2.97 3.03
CA GLY A 47 10.82 -2.45 3.86
C GLY A 47 11.29 -1.10 3.31
N PRO A 48 11.20 0.00 4.08
CA PRO A 48 11.60 1.32 3.62
C PRO A 48 13.04 1.40 3.07
N LEU A 49 13.94 0.52 3.52
CA LEU A 49 15.32 0.41 3.07
C LEU A 49 15.70 -1.01 2.60
N CYS A 50 14.70 -1.81 2.22
CA CYS A 50 14.93 -3.16 1.68
C CYS A 50 15.15 -3.09 0.16
N PRO A 51 16.29 -3.59 -0.37
CA PRO A 51 16.54 -3.63 -1.82
C PRO A 51 15.50 -4.41 -2.62
N ASP A 52 14.98 -5.52 -2.07
CA ASP A 52 13.95 -6.33 -2.74
C ASP A 52 12.59 -5.60 -2.76
N SER A 53 12.28 -4.84 -1.72
CA SER A 53 11.09 -3.97 -1.71
C SER A 53 11.21 -2.84 -2.73
N LYS A 54 12.42 -2.30 -2.93
CA LYS A 54 12.72 -1.37 -4.03
C LYS A 54 12.55 -2.04 -5.40
N LEU A 55 12.99 -3.29 -5.54
CA LEU A 55 12.91 -4.04 -6.80
C LEU A 55 11.45 -4.22 -7.25
N CYS A 56 10.56 -4.65 -6.35
CA CYS A 56 9.16 -4.92 -6.71
C CYS A 56 8.30 -3.65 -6.83
N TYR A 57 8.72 -2.54 -6.22
CA TYR A 57 7.94 -1.30 -6.14
C TYR A 57 7.35 -0.81 -7.47
N PRO A 58 8.13 -0.64 -8.57
CA PRO A 58 7.57 -0.20 -9.85
C PRO A 58 6.55 -1.18 -10.42
N THR A 59 6.76 -2.49 -10.27
CA THR A 59 5.80 -3.50 -10.72
C THR A 59 4.48 -3.42 -9.96
N LEU A 60 4.51 -3.12 -8.65
CA LEU A 60 3.27 -2.94 -7.88
C LEU A 60 2.45 -1.75 -8.38
N LEU A 61 3.10 -0.64 -8.74
CA LEU A 61 2.39 0.52 -9.30
C LEU A 61 1.81 0.17 -10.68
N GLN A 62 2.61 -0.47 -11.54
CA GLN A 62 2.15 -0.95 -12.84
C GLN A 62 0.95 -1.90 -12.71
N LEU A 63 0.97 -2.77 -11.69
CA LEU A 63 -0.12 -3.69 -11.40
C LEU A 63 -1.40 -2.96 -11.02
N ALA A 64 -1.31 -1.98 -10.13
CA ALA A 64 -2.45 -1.18 -9.73
C ALA A 64 -3.02 -0.34 -10.89
N ASP A 65 -2.14 0.26 -11.70
CA ASP A 65 -2.54 1.01 -12.90
C ASP A 65 -3.21 0.12 -13.95
N HIS A 66 -2.72 -1.12 -14.12
CA HIS A 66 -3.27 -2.09 -15.08
C HIS A 66 -4.72 -2.47 -14.79
N TYR A 67 -5.03 -2.81 -13.53
CA TYR A 67 -6.38 -3.22 -13.13
C TYR A 67 -7.31 -2.03 -12.85
N GLY A 68 -6.75 -0.89 -12.43
CA GLY A 68 -7.50 0.30 -12.09
C GLY A 68 -8.26 0.23 -10.76
N PRO A 69 -8.73 1.39 -10.27
CA PRO A 69 -9.24 1.55 -8.90
C PRO A 69 -10.62 0.90 -8.65
N GLU A 70 -11.29 0.41 -9.70
CA GLU A 70 -12.55 -0.34 -9.58
C GLU A 70 -12.31 -1.83 -9.33
N VAL A 71 -11.15 -2.36 -9.74
CA VAL A 71 -10.83 -3.80 -9.70
C VAL A 71 -9.84 -4.13 -8.59
N LEU A 72 -8.80 -3.30 -8.43
CA LEU A 72 -7.69 -3.59 -7.53
C LEU A 72 -7.38 -2.42 -6.59
N THR A 73 -7.31 -2.73 -5.29
CA THR A 73 -6.71 -1.83 -4.29
C THR A 73 -5.29 -2.29 -3.99
N LEU A 74 -4.30 -1.46 -4.30
CA LEU A 74 -2.94 -1.63 -3.78
C LEU A 74 -2.81 -0.81 -2.48
N ARG A 75 -2.41 -1.47 -1.40
CA ARG A 75 -2.16 -0.86 -0.10
C ARG A 75 -0.75 -1.18 0.38
N MET A 76 0.05 -0.15 0.58
CA MET A 76 1.41 -0.28 1.07
C MET A 76 1.47 -0.13 2.58
N HIS A 77 2.15 -1.04 3.25
CA HIS A 77 2.47 -0.97 4.67
C HIS A 77 3.98 -0.85 4.85
N MET A 78 4.41 0.12 5.64
CA MET A 78 5.82 0.27 6.00
C MET A 78 6.18 -0.77 7.06
N PHE A 79 7.08 -1.70 6.73
CA PHE A 79 7.61 -2.68 7.67
C PHE A 79 9.13 -2.50 7.84
N PRO A 80 9.57 -1.58 8.73
CA PRO A 80 10.98 -1.37 8.98
C PRO A 80 11.61 -2.57 9.68
N LEU A 81 12.53 -3.24 8.98
CA LEU A 81 13.27 -4.38 9.49
C LEU A 81 14.42 -3.92 10.40
N PRO A 82 14.66 -4.62 11.53
CA PRO A 82 15.58 -4.15 12.57
C PRO A 82 17.05 -4.13 12.14
N TYR A 83 17.41 -4.87 11.09
CA TYR A 83 18.76 -4.92 10.52
C TYR A 83 19.00 -3.87 9.43
N HIS A 84 18.01 -3.05 9.07
CA HIS A 84 18.20 -1.82 8.30
C HIS A 84 18.13 -0.63 9.26
N ARG A 85 19.29 -0.16 9.73
CA ARG A 85 19.46 0.75 10.87
C ARG A 85 18.52 1.96 10.83
N ASN A 86 18.37 2.58 9.67
CA ASN A 86 17.61 3.82 9.52
C ASN A 86 16.15 3.58 9.11
N SER A 87 15.71 2.33 8.97
CA SER A 87 14.43 2.01 8.33
C SER A 87 13.25 2.53 9.13
N PHE A 88 13.33 2.53 10.48
CA PHE A 88 12.27 3.06 11.32
C PHE A 88 12.12 4.58 11.17
N LEU A 89 13.23 5.33 11.06
CA LEU A 89 13.20 6.77 10.79
C LEU A 89 12.59 7.09 9.42
N VAL A 90 12.84 6.25 8.42
CA VAL A 90 12.22 6.40 7.09
C VAL A 90 10.72 6.10 7.15
N ALA A 91 10.29 5.10 7.93
CA ALA A 91 8.88 4.82 8.16
C ALA A 91 8.18 5.99 8.88
N MET A 92 8.82 6.58 9.90
CA MET A 92 8.34 7.83 10.51
C MET A 92 8.22 8.96 9.48
N GLY A 93 9.22 9.13 8.61
CA GLY A 93 9.19 10.11 7.52
C GLY A 93 7.99 9.94 6.58
N ALA A 94 7.58 8.69 6.31
CA ALA A 94 6.37 8.41 5.55
C ALA A 94 5.10 8.93 6.24
N HIS A 95 4.99 8.75 7.56
CA HIS A 95 3.88 9.30 8.36
C HIS A 95 3.95 10.83 8.45
N VAL A 96 5.14 11.44 8.48
CA VAL A 96 5.28 12.90 8.39
C VAL A 96 4.72 13.41 7.06
N VAL A 97 5.09 12.78 5.95
CA VAL A 97 4.61 13.13 4.61
C VAL A 97 3.09 12.97 4.51
N ASP A 98 2.55 11.85 4.98
CA ASP A 98 1.10 11.62 5.03
C ASP A 98 0.39 12.69 5.87
N ASN A 99 0.92 13.03 7.04
CA ASN A 99 0.30 14.00 7.94
C ASN A 99 0.34 15.43 7.38
N MET A 100 1.45 15.83 6.77
CA MET A 100 1.64 17.21 6.30
C MET A 100 0.96 17.47 4.95
N ILE A 101 0.94 16.47 4.05
CA ILE A 101 0.35 16.61 2.70
C ILE A 101 -1.10 16.09 2.69
N ASN A 102 -1.47 15.23 3.64
CA ASN A 102 -2.77 14.57 3.71
C ASN A 102 -3.11 13.81 2.41
N SER A 103 -2.14 13.03 1.92
CA SER A 103 -2.25 12.28 0.69
C SER A 103 -1.41 11.01 0.72
N SER A 104 -2.06 9.86 0.56
CA SER A 104 -1.35 8.58 0.40
C SER A 104 -0.48 8.59 -0.85
N GLN A 105 -0.87 9.25 -1.94
CA GLN A 105 -0.05 9.38 -3.14
C GLN A 105 1.30 10.06 -2.84
N ALA A 106 1.33 11.03 -1.93
CA ALA A 106 2.58 11.65 -1.51
C ALA A 106 3.50 10.67 -0.77
N VAL A 107 2.94 9.69 -0.05
CA VAL A 107 3.70 8.61 0.60
C VAL A 107 4.29 7.65 -0.43
N TYR A 108 3.59 7.37 -1.52
CA TYR A 108 4.19 6.64 -2.65
C TYR A 108 5.36 7.44 -3.24
N ASN A 109 5.19 8.74 -3.51
CA ASN A 109 6.28 9.58 -4.03
C ASN A 109 7.48 9.65 -3.07
N TRP A 110 7.24 9.72 -1.76
CA TRP A 110 8.25 9.59 -0.72
C TRP A 110 9.01 8.27 -0.81
N THR A 111 8.28 7.17 -0.92
CA THR A 111 8.85 5.82 -1.00
C THR A 111 9.74 5.66 -2.23
N GLY A 112 9.27 6.10 -3.40
CA GLY A 112 10.08 6.13 -4.63
C GLY A 112 11.35 6.96 -4.45
N SER A 113 11.24 8.17 -3.88
CA SER A 113 12.38 9.06 -3.65
C SER A 113 13.40 8.49 -2.66
N VAL A 114 12.93 7.76 -1.64
CA VAL A 114 13.79 7.01 -0.71
C VAL A 114 14.50 5.88 -1.45
N TYR A 115 13.79 5.11 -2.26
CA TYR A 115 14.37 4.00 -3.03
C TYR A 115 15.44 4.48 -4.03
N ASP A 116 15.27 5.65 -4.62
CA ASP A 116 16.31 6.30 -5.44
C ASP A 116 17.57 6.67 -4.65
N LYS A 117 17.45 6.85 -3.34
CA LYS A 117 18.53 7.22 -2.41
C LYS A 117 18.93 6.09 -1.45
N ILE A 118 18.43 4.87 -1.65
CA ILE A 118 18.55 3.75 -0.70
C ILE A 118 20.01 3.47 -0.29
N GLU A 119 20.94 3.52 -1.23
CA GLU A 119 22.37 3.29 -0.98
C GLU A 119 22.97 4.31 -0.01
N SER A 120 22.55 5.57 -0.12
CA SER A 120 23.00 6.66 0.76
C SER A 120 22.43 6.60 2.17
N LEU A 121 21.40 5.76 2.37
CA LEU A 121 20.72 5.50 3.63
C LEU A 121 21.07 4.10 4.19
N SER A 122 21.92 3.34 3.50
CA SER A 122 22.34 2.00 3.90
C SER A 122 23.17 2.00 5.18
N ASN A 123 23.21 0.87 5.88
CA ASN A 123 24.01 0.69 7.11
C ASN A 123 25.47 1.09 6.91
N THR A 124 26.05 0.74 5.76
CA THR A 124 27.44 1.04 5.42
C THR A 124 27.63 2.54 5.22
N ALA A 125 26.79 3.17 4.40
CA ALA A 125 26.89 4.60 4.10
C ALA A 125 26.68 5.48 5.34
N THR A 126 25.85 5.03 6.28
CA THR A 126 25.47 5.82 7.46
C THR A 126 26.13 5.34 8.75
N LYS A 127 27.13 4.46 8.69
CA LYS A 127 27.73 3.83 9.87
C LYS A 127 28.16 4.84 10.94
N ALA A 128 28.79 5.93 10.52
CA ALA A 128 29.29 6.99 11.40
C ALA A 128 28.30 8.16 11.61
N MET A 129 27.09 8.09 11.04
CA MET A 129 26.13 9.18 11.13
C MET A 129 25.32 9.12 12.42
N SER A 130 25.04 10.29 12.98
CA SER A 130 24.06 10.47 14.05
C SER A 130 22.64 10.47 13.48
N GLU A 131 21.64 10.23 14.34
CA GLU A 131 20.23 10.32 13.96
C GLU A 131 19.86 11.69 13.37
N ILE A 132 20.39 12.79 13.93
CA ILE A 132 20.15 14.15 13.42
C ILE A 132 20.63 14.28 11.97
N GLN A 133 21.78 13.71 11.63
CA GLN A 133 22.30 13.72 10.25
C GLN A 133 21.42 12.90 9.31
N ILE A 134 20.83 11.79 9.78
CA ILE A 134 19.87 11.00 9.02
C ILE A 134 18.58 11.78 8.80
N ILE A 135 18.01 12.38 9.85
CA ILE A 135 16.81 13.22 9.74
C ILE A 135 17.05 14.39 8.78
N SER A 136 18.25 14.99 8.78
CA SER A 136 18.61 16.02 7.79
C SER A 136 18.54 15.48 6.36
N LYS A 137 19.11 14.30 6.07
CA LYS A 137 19.01 13.66 4.75
C LYS A 137 17.56 13.36 4.36
N LEU A 138 16.75 12.88 5.30
CA LEU A 138 15.33 12.62 5.09
C LEU A 138 14.56 13.93 4.78
N SER A 139 14.93 15.03 5.43
CA SER A 139 14.34 16.35 5.12
C SER A 139 14.72 16.85 3.73
N ASP A 140 15.90 16.49 3.20
CA ASP A 140 16.26 16.79 1.81
C ASP A 140 15.34 16.04 0.82
N ILE A 141 15.07 14.77 1.09
CA ILE A 141 14.12 13.96 0.30
C ILE A 141 12.72 14.57 0.36
N ALA A 142 12.25 14.92 1.56
CA ALA A 142 10.96 15.57 1.76
C ALA A 142 10.87 16.93 1.04
N GLY A 143 11.97 17.69 1.01
CA GLY A 143 12.10 18.93 0.26
C GLY A 143 11.88 18.76 -1.25
N GLY A 144 12.30 17.62 -1.81
CA GLY A 144 12.02 17.26 -3.20
C GLY A 144 10.53 17.07 -3.50
N LEU A 145 9.72 16.78 -2.47
CA LEU A 145 8.25 16.68 -2.55
C LEU A 145 7.54 18.01 -2.28
N GLY A 146 8.29 19.11 -2.11
CA GLY A 146 7.75 20.44 -1.83
C GLY A 146 7.52 20.74 -0.34
N LEU A 147 7.92 19.86 0.58
CA LEU A 147 7.83 20.15 2.01
C LEU A 147 8.97 21.08 2.46
N LEU A 148 8.66 21.99 3.38
CA LEU A 148 9.71 22.78 4.03
C LEU A 148 10.56 21.87 4.92
N LYS A 149 11.87 21.81 4.66
CA LYS A 149 12.81 20.92 5.38
C LYS A 149 12.73 21.09 6.90
N SER A 150 12.69 22.33 7.39
CA SER A 150 12.60 22.61 8.83
C SER A 150 11.29 22.13 9.45
N ALA A 151 10.17 22.25 8.72
CA ALA A 151 8.88 21.74 9.18
C ALA A 151 8.87 20.20 9.22
N PHE A 152 9.49 19.54 8.24
CA PHE A 152 9.67 18.08 8.26
C PHE A 152 10.50 17.65 9.47
N VAL A 153 11.66 18.29 9.72
CA VAL A 153 12.52 18.00 10.88
C VAL A 153 11.77 18.19 12.20
N GLN A 154 11.00 19.27 12.32
CA GLN A 154 10.18 19.52 13.51
C GLN A 154 9.14 18.41 13.69
N LYS A 155 8.48 17.99 12.62
CA LYS A 155 7.44 16.96 12.67
C LYS A 155 7.99 15.56 12.96
N MET A 156 9.23 15.27 12.56
CA MET A 156 9.94 14.04 12.95
C MET A 156 10.15 13.91 14.47
N ALA A 157 10.11 15.02 15.22
CA ALA A 157 10.20 15.00 16.68
C ALA A 157 8.84 14.87 17.40
N ASP A 158 7.73 14.78 16.65
CA ASP A 158 6.39 14.61 17.21
C ASP A 158 6.19 13.17 17.72
N PRO A 159 5.88 12.95 19.00
CA PRO A 159 5.67 11.61 19.55
C PRO A 159 4.51 10.86 18.88
N ASN A 160 3.54 11.55 18.29
CA ASN A 160 2.46 10.88 17.57
C ASN A 160 2.94 10.24 16.26
N ILE A 161 3.97 10.80 15.62
CA ILE A 161 4.57 10.22 14.40
C ILE A 161 5.32 8.92 14.74
N ASP A 162 6.05 8.91 15.85
CA ASP A 162 6.67 7.69 16.38
C ASP A 162 5.61 6.64 16.71
N GLU A 163 4.52 7.00 17.40
CA GLU A 163 3.46 6.06 17.72
C GLU A 163 2.73 5.55 16.46
N ASP A 164 2.45 6.39 15.47
CA ASP A 164 1.85 5.97 14.20
C ASP A 164 2.73 4.92 13.49
N ALA A 165 4.05 5.14 13.46
CA ALA A 165 5.00 4.17 12.90
C ALA A 165 5.06 2.86 13.72
N ARG A 166 5.01 2.94 15.05
CA ARG A 166 4.94 1.76 15.93
C ARG A 166 3.66 0.97 15.74
N VAL A 167 2.52 1.64 15.62
CA VAL A 167 1.21 1.03 15.40
C VAL A 167 1.19 0.33 14.04
N GLY A 168 1.71 0.99 13.00
CA GLY A 168 1.93 0.38 11.68
C GLY A 168 2.78 -0.88 11.76
N TRP A 169 3.94 -0.80 12.42
CA TRP A 169 4.82 -1.95 12.61
C TRP A 169 4.13 -3.10 13.37
N LYS A 170 3.49 -2.82 14.51
CA LYS A 170 2.75 -3.83 15.28
C LYS A 170 1.66 -4.50 14.45
N TYR A 171 0.92 -3.71 13.66
CA TYR A 171 -0.09 -4.23 12.74
C TYR A 171 0.51 -5.21 11.74
N THR A 172 1.66 -4.90 11.12
CA THR A 172 2.30 -5.84 10.20
C THR A 172 2.65 -7.17 10.88
N CYS A 173 3.12 -7.14 12.14
CA CYS A 173 3.41 -8.34 12.91
C CYS A 173 2.16 -9.19 13.20
N THR A 174 0.99 -8.57 13.46
CA THR A 174 -0.25 -9.33 13.68
C THR A 174 -0.78 -10.00 12.42
N ARG A 175 -0.27 -9.61 11.23
CA ARG A 175 -0.56 -10.28 9.95
C ARG A 175 0.42 -11.42 9.64
N GLY A 176 1.34 -11.76 10.56
CA GLY A 176 2.31 -12.83 10.37
C GLY A 176 3.46 -12.47 9.43
N ILE A 177 3.69 -11.18 9.19
CA ILE A 177 4.76 -10.69 8.31
C ILE A 177 6.09 -10.76 9.06
N SER A 178 7.05 -11.46 8.46
CA SER A 178 8.36 -11.72 9.06
C SER A 178 9.53 -11.19 8.24
N GLY A 179 9.28 -10.67 7.04
CA GLY A 179 10.27 -10.15 6.11
C GLY A 179 9.66 -9.15 5.12
N THR A 180 10.49 -8.61 4.23
CA THR A 180 10.04 -7.74 3.15
C THR A 180 10.77 -8.04 1.84
N PRO A 181 10.10 -7.90 0.68
CA PRO A 181 8.67 -7.67 0.57
C PRO A 181 7.89 -8.94 0.94
N MET A 182 6.69 -8.77 1.49
CA MET A 182 5.68 -9.83 1.62
C MET A 182 4.33 -9.28 1.20
N PHE A 183 3.44 -10.15 0.75
CA PHE A 183 2.20 -9.73 0.12
C PHE A 183 1.02 -10.58 0.58
N THR A 184 -0.15 -9.95 0.62
CA THR A 184 -1.42 -10.69 0.71
C THR A 184 -2.33 -10.30 -0.44
N VAL A 185 -3.07 -11.28 -0.97
CA VAL A 185 -4.19 -11.07 -1.90
C VAL A 185 -5.48 -11.41 -1.16
N ASN A 186 -6.40 -10.46 -1.03
CA ASN A 186 -7.64 -10.60 -0.26
C ASN A 186 -7.39 -11.19 1.13
N ASP A 187 -6.42 -10.61 1.86
CA ASP A 187 -6.00 -11.00 3.21
C ASP A 187 -5.33 -12.38 3.34
N VAL A 188 -5.07 -13.09 2.23
CA VAL A 188 -4.33 -14.36 2.20
C VAL A 188 -2.89 -14.13 1.75
N ILE A 189 -1.92 -14.61 2.53
CA ILE A 189 -0.49 -14.53 2.17
C ILE A 189 -0.25 -15.25 0.84
N VAL A 190 0.44 -14.57 -0.08
CA VAL A 190 0.89 -15.15 -1.34
C VAL A 190 2.41 -15.31 -1.33
N SER A 191 2.90 -16.46 -1.77
CA SER A 191 4.33 -16.74 -1.95
C SER A 191 4.84 -16.10 -3.25
N ALA A 192 4.72 -14.78 -3.36
CA ALA A 192 5.25 -14.01 -4.48
C ALA A 192 6.73 -13.67 -4.27
N ASP A 193 7.48 -13.64 -5.37
CA ASP A 193 8.89 -13.21 -5.38
C ASP A 193 8.98 -11.70 -5.67
N ALA A 194 10.01 -11.05 -5.12
CA ALA A 194 10.26 -9.63 -5.39
C ALA A 194 10.51 -9.34 -6.89
N SER A 195 10.98 -10.33 -7.65
CA SER A 195 11.22 -10.23 -9.09
C SER A 195 9.99 -10.51 -9.95
N TRP A 196 8.83 -10.83 -9.38
CA TRP A 196 7.61 -11.08 -10.15
C TRP A 196 7.25 -9.85 -10.98
N GLY A 197 7.05 -10.07 -12.28
CA GLY A 197 6.53 -9.07 -13.21
C GLY A 197 5.01 -9.04 -13.21
N LEU A 198 4.45 -8.16 -14.05
CA LEU A 198 3.01 -8.06 -14.24
C LEU A 198 2.36 -9.40 -14.60
N GLU A 199 2.99 -10.17 -15.50
CA GLU A 199 2.45 -11.46 -15.97
C GLU A 199 2.38 -12.52 -14.86
N GLU A 200 3.34 -12.57 -13.93
CA GLU A 200 3.25 -13.45 -12.75
C GLU A 200 2.09 -13.06 -11.84
N TRP A 201 1.92 -11.77 -11.58
CA TRP A 201 0.79 -11.26 -10.78
C TRP A 201 -0.55 -11.57 -11.43
N ARG A 202 -0.66 -11.40 -12.75
CA ARG A 202 -1.86 -11.70 -13.51
C ARG A 202 -2.29 -13.16 -13.40
N LYS A 203 -1.34 -14.11 -13.37
CA LYS A 203 -1.64 -15.54 -13.16
C LYS A 203 -2.34 -15.81 -11.82
N VAL A 204 -2.13 -14.97 -10.81
CA VAL A 204 -2.80 -15.06 -9.51
C VAL A 204 -4.13 -14.31 -9.51
N ILE A 205 -4.17 -13.14 -10.14
CA ILE A 205 -5.30 -12.19 -10.03
C ILE A 205 -6.41 -12.49 -11.03
N ASP A 206 -6.08 -12.73 -12.30
CA ASP A 206 -7.07 -12.91 -13.38
C ASP A 206 -8.08 -14.03 -13.07
N PRO A 207 -7.69 -15.19 -12.50
CA PRO A 207 -8.66 -16.23 -12.12
C PRO A 207 -9.64 -15.81 -11.01
N LEU A 208 -9.29 -14.83 -10.16
CA LEU A 208 -10.15 -14.34 -9.08
C LEU A 208 -11.28 -13.44 -9.60
N LEU A 209 -11.09 -12.87 -10.79
CA LEU A 209 -11.98 -11.92 -11.42
C LEU A 209 -13.11 -12.62 -12.22
N GLY A 210 -12.98 -13.93 -12.46
CA GLY A 210 -13.90 -14.73 -13.26
C GLY A 210 -13.96 -14.28 -14.73
N ASP A 211 -14.85 -14.88 -15.51
CA ASP A 211 -15.00 -14.62 -16.96
C ASP A 211 -15.41 -13.17 -17.33
N ASN A 212 -15.67 -12.32 -16.34
CA ASN A 212 -16.21 -10.97 -16.52
C ASN A 212 -15.22 -9.84 -16.19
N ALA A 213 -14.00 -10.12 -15.72
CA ALA A 213 -13.08 -9.06 -15.29
C ALA A 213 -11.57 -9.29 -15.62
N SER A 214 -11.22 -10.22 -16.51
CA SER A 214 -9.87 -10.23 -17.11
C SER A 214 -9.71 -9.06 -18.10
N PRO A 215 -8.72 -8.16 -17.94
CA PRO A 215 -8.54 -6.98 -18.80
C PRO A 215 -8.24 -7.31 -20.28
N ASP A 216 -7.72 -8.52 -20.56
CA ASP A 216 -7.26 -8.93 -21.89
C ASP A 216 -8.29 -9.73 -22.71
N LEU A 217 -9.41 -10.15 -22.11
CA LEU A 217 -10.54 -10.69 -22.88
C LEU A 217 -11.62 -9.62 -22.96
N GLY A 218 -11.55 -8.82 -24.03
CA GLY A 218 -12.47 -7.71 -24.30
C GLY A 218 -13.93 -8.05 -23.96
N ARG A 219 -14.48 -7.41 -22.93
CA ARG A 219 -15.91 -7.48 -22.60
C ARG A 219 -16.48 -6.11 -22.26
N LEU A 220 -17.26 -5.66 -23.25
CA LEU A 220 -18.59 -5.08 -23.14
C LEU A 220 -19.13 -4.88 -21.70
N HIS A 221 -19.51 -3.63 -21.41
CA HIS A 221 -20.30 -3.17 -20.27
C HIS A 221 -21.68 -3.88 -20.21
N SER A 222 -22.44 -3.71 -19.12
CA SER A 222 -23.81 -4.26 -18.93
C SER A 222 -24.82 -3.92 -20.04
N THR A 223 -24.45 -2.97 -20.92
CA THR A 223 -25.18 -2.53 -22.10
C THR A 223 -24.83 -3.28 -23.39
N GLY A 224 -23.82 -4.16 -23.36
CA GLY A 224 -23.28 -4.82 -24.56
C GLY A 224 -22.36 -3.91 -25.37
N CYS A 225 -21.72 -2.91 -24.76
CA CYS A 225 -20.82 -1.95 -25.44
C CYS A 225 -19.51 -1.74 -24.69
N LYS A 226 -18.39 -1.49 -25.39
CA LYS A 226 -17.05 -1.32 -24.78
C LYS A 226 -17.05 -0.11 -23.81
N ILE A 227 -16.18 -0.16 -22.79
CA ILE A 227 -15.99 0.97 -21.87
C ILE A 227 -15.57 2.22 -22.65
N GLY A 228 -16.18 3.37 -22.35
CA GLY A 228 -15.97 4.64 -23.09
C GLY A 228 -16.85 4.82 -24.32
N THR A 229 -17.79 3.90 -24.59
CA THR A 229 -18.78 4.02 -25.66
C THR A 229 -20.21 4.05 -25.11
N THR A 230 -21.12 4.69 -25.84
CA THR A 230 -22.55 4.81 -25.50
C THR A 230 -23.37 3.87 -26.37
N LYS A 231 -24.27 3.09 -25.78
CA LYS A 231 -25.18 2.18 -26.51
C LYS A 231 -26.17 2.99 -27.37
N CYS A 232 -26.27 2.66 -28.65
CA CYS A 232 -27.22 3.22 -29.61
C CYS A 232 -28.12 2.11 -30.17
N GLU A 233 -29.39 2.12 -29.80
CA GLU A 233 -30.41 1.25 -30.41
C GLU A 233 -31.13 2.03 -31.51
N TYR A 234 -30.63 1.92 -32.74
CA TYR A 234 -31.09 2.74 -33.87
C TYR A 234 -32.27 2.12 -34.61
N LEU A 235 -32.52 0.82 -34.43
CA LEU A 235 -33.70 0.09 -34.87
C LEU A 235 -34.07 -0.97 -33.82
N PRO A 236 -35.33 -1.46 -33.78
CA PRO A 236 -35.73 -2.51 -32.84
C PRO A 236 -34.80 -3.72 -32.91
N GLY A 237 -34.09 -4.00 -31.81
CA GLY A 237 -33.13 -5.10 -31.72
C GLY A 237 -31.81 -4.92 -32.48
N LYS A 238 -31.57 -3.77 -33.11
CA LYS A 238 -30.27 -3.44 -33.72
C LYS A 238 -29.55 -2.39 -32.89
N ILE A 239 -28.40 -2.80 -32.37
CA ILE A 239 -27.59 -2.03 -31.42
C ILE A 239 -26.19 -1.84 -31.98
N GLU A 240 -25.63 -0.65 -31.78
CA GLU A 240 -24.21 -0.35 -31.97
C GLU A 240 -23.68 0.58 -30.86
N CYS A 241 -22.37 0.82 -30.81
CA CYS A 241 -21.71 1.49 -29.70
C CYS A 241 -21.00 2.77 -30.17
N CYS A 242 -21.53 3.93 -29.81
CA CYS A 242 -21.01 5.24 -30.21
C CYS A 242 -19.80 5.64 -29.39
N THR A 243 -18.75 6.09 -30.04
CA THR A 243 -17.55 6.63 -29.41
C THR A 243 -17.72 8.10 -29.01
N LYS A 244 -16.75 8.65 -28.29
CA LYS A 244 -16.79 10.04 -27.81
C LYS A 244 -16.77 11.01 -28.99
N GLY A 245 -17.85 11.78 -29.15
CA GLY A 245 -18.04 12.74 -30.24
C GLY A 245 -19.11 12.32 -31.25
N GLU A 246 -19.56 11.07 -31.20
CA GLU A 246 -20.66 10.58 -32.02
C GLU A 246 -22.01 10.72 -31.30
N ALA A 247 -23.06 11.07 -32.05
CA ALA A 247 -24.44 11.06 -31.63
C ALA A 247 -25.19 9.84 -32.18
N CYS A 248 -26.07 9.24 -31.38
CA CYS A 248 -26.95 8.16 -31.83
C CYS A 248 -28.13 8.73 -32.65
N ILE A 249 -28.14 8.48 -33.96
CA ILE A 249 -29.19 8.97 -34.87
C ILE A 249 -30.23 7.85 -35.11
N PRO A 250 -31.53 8.09 -34.83
CA PRO A 250 -32.58 7.10 -35.07
C PRO A 250 -32.63 6.62 -36.53
N ASN A 251 -32.84 5.33 -36.76
CA ASN A 251 -32.81 4.64 -38.06
C ASN A 251 -31.47 4.67 -38.81
N VAL A 252 -30.41 5.22 -38.22
CA VAL A 252 -29.14 5.49 -38.91
C VAL A 252 -27.91 4.94 -38.16
N GLY A 253 -27.86 5.12 -36.83
CA GLY A 253 -26.71 4.78 -35.99
C GLY A 253 -25.87 5.99 -35.52
N CYS A 254 -24.71 5.73 -34.94
CA CYS A 254 -23.69 6.66 -34.46
C CYS A 254 -23.11 7.51 -35.60
N ARG A 255 -23.12 8.83 -35.44
CA ARG A 255 -22.55 9.78 -36.41
C ARG A 255 -21.81 10.91 -35.70
N CYS A 256 -20.66 11.31 -36.22
CA CYS A 256 -19.94 12.52 -35.79
C CYS A 256 -20.69 13.79 -36.19
#